data_AF-A0A524PJN2-F1
#
_entry.id   AF-A0A524PJN2-F1
#
_cell.length_a   1.000
_cell.length_b   1.000
_cell.length_c   1.000
_cell.angle_alpha   90.00
_cell.angle_beta   90.00
_cell.angle_gamma   90.00
#
_symmetry.space_group_name_H-M   'P 1'
#
loop_
_entity.id
_entity.type
_entity.pdbx_description
1 polymer ?
#
loop_
_entity_poly.entity_id
_entity_poly.type
_entity_poly.pdbx_seq_one_letter_code
_entity_poly.pdbx_strand_id
1 'polypeptide(L)'
;MVYNRYLKYLILYLLVVLPGRIVFSVPANFTYQAQPQDTVRTQTKSPLRYPFRDYSGRPWEDYSQSPLFLSQPSNIRRDVVYDGKNNEYIIYEMVGELEYRRPVHLSPEQFQQFRYN
;
A
#
# COMPACT_ATOMS: atom_id res chain seq x y z
N MET A 1 -21.30 -70.16 -15.89
CA MET A 1 -19.89 -69.69 -16.04
C MET A 1 -19.80 -68.20 -16.41
N VAL A 2 -20.52 -67.29 -15.73
CA VAL A 2 -20.47 -65.83 -16.03
C VAL A 2 -19.90 -65.02 -14.86
N TYR A 3 -20.00 -65.52 -13.63
CA TYR A 3 -19.52 -64.88 -12.40
C TYR A 3 -17.99 -64.62 -12.40
N ASN A 4 -17.20 -65.57 -12.90
CA ASN A 4 -15.74 -65.44 -12.97
C ASN A 4 -15.24 -64.37 -13.97
N ARG A 5 -16.09 -63.92 -14.90
CA ARG A 5 -15.69 -62.90 -15.88
C ARG A 5 -15.71 -61.52 -15.22
N TYR A 6 -16.77 -61.19 -14.48
CA TYR A 6 -16.90 -59.92 -13.77
C TYR A 6 -16.01 -59.82 -12.53
N LEU A 7 -15.78 -60.93 -11.82
CA LEU A 7 -14.89 -60.98 -10.65
C LEU A 7 -13.45 -60.58 -10.98
N LYS A 8 -12.96 -60.97 -12.17
CA LYS A 8 -11.62 -60.58 -12.65
C LYS A 8 -11.50 -59.08 -12.88
N TYR A 9 -12.51 -58.46 -13.49
CA TYR A 9 -12.51 -57.01 -13.73
C TYR A 9 -12.67 -56.21 -12.42
N LEU A 10 -13.39 -56.76 -11.43
CA LEU A 10 -13.51 -56.14 -10.11
C LEU A 10 -12.18 -56.15 -9.33
N ILE A 11 -11.42 -57.24 -9.37
CA ILE A 11 -10.08 -57.30 -8.77
C ILE A 11 -9.10 -56.36 -9.49
N LEU A 12 -9.18 -56.29 -10.82
CA LEU A 12 -8.34 -55.41 -11.63
C LEU A 12 -8.65 -53.93 -11.35
N TYR A 13 -9.93 -53.58 -11.13
CA TYR A 13 -10.34 -52.24 -10.70
C TYR A 13 -9.78 -51.87 -9.31
N LEU A 14 -9.83 -52.80 -8.34
CA LEU A 14 -9.29 -52.55 -7.00
C LEU A 14 -7.76 -52.40 -6.99
N LEU A 15 -7.03 -53.16 -7.82
CA LEU A 15 -5.57 -53.04 -7.95
C LEU A 15 -5.12 -51.74 -8.63
N VAL A 16 -5.95 -51.12 -9.48
CA VAL A 16 -5.61 -49.86 -10.17
C VAL A 16 -5.97 -48.63 -9.33
N VAL A 17 -7.03 -48.68 -8.53
CA VAL A 17 -7.55 -47.50 -7.81
C VAL A 17 -6.92 -47.31 -6.42
N LEU A 18 -6.50 -48.39 -5.75
CA LEU A 18 -5.97 -48.30 -4.39
C LEU A 18 -4.49 -47.86 -4.24
N PRO A 19 -3.54 -48.09 -5.18
CA PRO A 19 -2.15 -47.66 -4.97
C PRO A 19 -1.93 -46.14 -5.22
N GLY A 20 -2.94 -45.41 -5.71
CA GLY A 20 -2.85 -43.97 -6.01
C GLY A 20 -2.88 -43.03 -4.79
N ARG A 21 -2.80 -43.55 -3.57
CA ARG A 21 -2.81 -42.76 -2.31
C ARG A 21 -1.48 -42.87 -1.56
N ILE A 22 -0.35 -42.84 -2.28
CA ILE A 22 0.94 -42.56 -1.66
C ILE A 22 1.00 -41.04 -1.46
N VAL A 23 0.66 -40.58 -0.26
CA VAL A 23 0.97 -39.21 0.17
C VAL A 23 2.46 -39.17 0.42
N PHE A 24 3.23 -38.65 -0.55
CA PHE A 24 4.63 -38.34 -0.31
C PHE A 24 4.70 -37.21 0.73
N SER A 25 5.04 -37.56 1.97
CA SER A 25 5.41 -36.58 2.99
C SER A 25 6.79 -36.01 2.61
N VAL A 26 6.79 -34.82 2.01
CA VAL A 26 8.03 -34.04 1.86
C VAL A 26 8.32 -33.42 3.22
N PRO A 27 9.47 -33.71 3.88
CA PRO A 27 9.80 -33.01 5.12
C PRO A 27 10.00 -31.53 4.79
N ALA A 28 9.16 -30.67 5.37
CA ALA A 28 9.24 -29.22 5.27
C ALA A 28 10.41 -28.69 6.12
N ASN A 29 11.63 -29.09 5.79
CA ASN A 29 12.84 -28.52 6.39
C ASN A 29 13.36 -27.40 5.49
N PHE A 30 12.53 -26.39 5.22
CA PHE A 30 12.99 -25.11 4.69
C PHE A 30 13.51 -24.27 5.86
N THR A 31 14.81 -24.37 6.14
CA THR A 31 15.49 -23.40 7.01
C THR A 31 15.61 -22.09 6.25
N TYR A 32 14.68 -21.16 6.50
CA TYR A 32 14.84 -19.77 6.09
C TYR A 32 15.99 -19.16 6.89
N GLN A 33 17.15 -18.98 6.27
CA GLN A 33 18.15 -18.09 6.84
C GLN A 33 17.64 -16.66 6.70
N ALA A 34 17.18 -16.07 7.81
CA ALA A 34 16.84 -14.67 7.85
C ALA A 34 18.07 -13.85 7.47
N GLN A 35 18.03 -13.19 6.31
CA GLN A 35 19.01 -12.17 5.99
C GLN A 35 18.87 -11.05 7.03
N PRO A 36 19.98 -10.52 7.58
CA PRO A 36 19.91 -9.37 8.46
C PRO A 36 19.20 -8.24 7.71
N GLN A 37 18.12 -7.72 8.29
CA GLN A 37 17.43 -6.55 7.76
C GLN A 37 18.44 -5.39 7.70
N ASP A 38 18.53 -4.72 6.56
CA ASP A 38 19.38 -3.55 6.41
C ASP A 38 18.95 -2.50 7.44
N THR A 39 19.86 -2.15 8.34
CA THR A 39 19.58 -1.14 9.37
C THR A 39 19.60 0.21 8.68
N VAL A 40 18.47 0.92 8.68
CA VAL A 40 18.45 2.34 8.33
C VAL A 40 19.37 3.05 9.32
N ARG A 41 20.56 3.47 8.86
CA ARG A 41 21.39 4.39 9.62
C ARG A 41 20.56 5.65 9.83
N THR A 42 20.09 5.86 11.06
CA THR A 42 19.50 7.13 11.46
C THR A 42 20.61 8.17 11.40
N GLN A 43 20.79 8.81 10.24
CA GLN A 43 21.68 9.95 10.13
C GLN A 43 21.17 11.02 11.07
N THR A 44 21.95 11.34 12.10
CA THR A 44 21.79 12.58 12.84
C THR A 44 21.75 13.71 11.82
N LYS A 45 20.64 14.45 11.79
CA LYS A 45 20.31 15.46 10.78
C LYS A 45 21.34 16.61 10.85
N SER A 46 22.49 16.43 10.22
CA SER A 46 23.47 17.49 10.03
C SER A 46 22.82 18.55 9.12
N PRO A 47 22.94 19.86 9.44
CA PRO A 47 22.32 20.89 8.63
C PRO A 47 22.86 20.82 7.19
N LEU A 48 21.94 20.84 6.24
CA LEU A 48 22.29 20.90 4.82
C LEU A 48 23.10 22.17 4.56
N ARG A 49 24.21 22.06 3.82
CA ARG A 49 24.99 23.23 3.36
C ARG A 49 24.11 24.24 2.63
N TYR A 50 23.09 23.75 1.92
CA TYR A 50 22.03 24.54 1.30
C TYR A 50 20.68 24.04 1.84
N PRO A 51 20.09 24.72 2.83
CA PRO A 51 18.79 24.31 3.38
C PRO A 51 17.69 24.59 2.36
N PHE A 52 16.81 23.61 2.15
CA PHE A 52 15.56 23.80 1.44
C PHE A 52 14.38 23.51 2.38
N ARG A 53 13.29 24.24 2.19
CA ARG A 53 12.01 23.95 2.85
C ARG A 53 11.19 23.08 1.90
N ASP A 54 10.80 21.92 2.38
CA ASP A 54 9.87 21.07 1.64
C ASP A 54 8.48 21.73 1.63
N TYR A 55 7.71 21.44 0.58
CA TYR A 55 6.29 21.76 0.54
C TYR A 55 5.60 20.92 1.61
N SER A 56 4.92 21.50 2.59
CA SER A 56 4.28 20.71 3.65
C SER A 56 2.93 20.14 3.23
N GLY A 57 2.38 20.56 2.08
CA GLY A 57 1.01 20.26 1.68
C GLY A 57 -0.03 21.17 2.32
N ARG A 58 0.37 22.07 3.22
CA ARG A 58 -0.55 22.99 3.89
C ARG A 58 -0.85 24.18 2.98
N PRO A 59 -2.12 24.46 2.70
CA PRO A 59 -2.48 25.53 1.75
C PRO A 59 -2.18 26.95 2.22
N TRP A 60 -2.02 27.18 3.54
CA TRP A 60 -1.77 28.50 4.14
C TRP A 60 -0.29 28.78 4.40
N GLU A 61 0.60 27.86 4.03
CA GLU A 61 2.03 28.12 4.13
C GLU A 61 2.51 28.86 2.88
N ASP A 62 3.23 29.96 3.10
CA ASP A 62 3.89 30.69 2.02
C ASP A 62 5.16 29.95 1.61
N TYR A 63 5.19 29.50 0.34
CA TYR A 63 6.36 28.86 -0.25
C TYR A 63 7.10 29.87 -1.12
N SER A 64 8.40 30.02 -0.86
CA SER A 64 9.26 30.86 -1.70
C SER A 64 9.37 30.25 -3.10
N GLN A 65 8.83 30.96 -4.09
CA GLN A 65 8.89 30.59 -5.50
C GLN A 65 10.22 31.09 -6.09
N SER A 66 11.28 30.31 -5.93
CA SER A 66 12.54 30.50 -6.67
C SER A 66 12.44 29.84 -8.05
N PRO A 67 13.05 30.40 -9.11
CA PRO A 67 13.16 29.73 -10.42
C PRO A 67 13.87 28.37 -10.40
N LEU A 68 14.58 28.06 -9.31
CA LEU A 68 15.21 26.75 -9.10
C LEU A 68 14.22 25.67 -8.64
N PHE A 69 13.02 26.05 -8.17
CA PHE A 69 11.97 25.10 -7.81
C PHE A 69 11.07 24.80 -9.00
N LEU A 70 10.60 23.57 -9.05
CA LEU A 70 9.63 23.14 -10.05
C LEU A 70 8.23 23.66 -9.68
N SER A 71 7.48 24.10 -10.69
CA SER A 71 6.06 24.42 -10.56
C SER A 71 5.24 23.20 -10.17
N GLN A 72 4.08 23.41 -9.54
CA GLN A 72 3.14 22.33 -9.26
C GLN A 72 2.61 21.74 -10.58
N PRO A 73 2.66 20.41 -10.77
CA PRO A 73 2.19 19.79 -12.00
C PRO A 73 0.66 19.85 -12.10
N SER A 74 0.16 20.03 -13.32
CA SER A 74 -1.27 20.28 -13.60
C SER A 74 -2.19 19.08 -13.40
N ASN A 75 -1.63 17.88 -13.24
CA ASN A 75 -2.37 16.64 -12.98
C ASN A 75 -2.70 16.44 -11.49
N ILE A 76 -2.19 17.30 -10.60
CA ILE A 76 -2.59 17.33 -9.19
C ILE A 76 -3.95 18.01 -9.07
N ARG A 77 -4.91 17.31 -8.45
CA ARG A 77 -6.25 17.82 -8.13
C ARG A 77 -6.43 17.92 -6.63
N ARG A 78 -7.20 18.92 -6.21
CA ARG A 78 -7.51 19.15 -4.80
C ARG A 78 -9.01 18.98 -4.57
N ASP A 79 -9.37 18.03 -3.72
CA ASP A 79 -10.75 17.72 -3.36
C ASP A 79 -11.00 18.07 -1.89
N VAL A 80 -12.19 18.59 -1.57
CA VAL A 80 -12.55 19.00 -0.21
C VAL A 80 -13.81 18.26 0.23
N VAL A 81 -13.71 17.58 1.37
CA VAL A 81 -14.81 16.80 1.97
C VAL A 81 -15.09 17.33 3.36
N TYR A 82 -16.36 17.49 3.72
CA TYR A 82 -16.77 17.87 5.07
C TYR A 82 -17.11 16.63 5.89
N ASP A 83 -16.46 16.45 7.04
CA ASP A 83 -16.79 15.43 8.04
C ASP A 83 -17.69 16.04 9.13
N GLY A 84 -18.99 15.71 9.07
CA GLY A 84 -19.98 16.17 10.04
C GLY A 84 -19.83 15.56 11.44
N LYS A 85 -19.06 14.48 11.61
CA LYS A 85 -18.82 13.86 12.92
C LYS A 85 -17.84 14.67 13.76
N ASN A 86 -16.74 15.10 13.13
CA ASN A 86 -15.69 15.87 13.78
C ASN A 86 -15.84 17.39 13.53
N ASN A 87 -16.82 17.79 12.71
CA ASN A 87 -17.04 19.16 12.27
C ASN A 87 -15.77 19.77 11.63
N GLU A 88 -15.20 19.06 10.66
CA GLU A 88 -13.94 19.44 10.00
C GLU A 88 -14.04 19.33 8.48
N TYR A 89 -13.24 20.12 7.78
CA TYR A 89 -13.00 20.03 6.35
C TYR A 89 -11.70 19.30 6.11
N ILE A 90 -11.74 18.25 5.29
CA ILE A 90 -10.60 17.43 4.91
C ILE A 90 -10.25 17.75 3.46
N ILE A 91 -9.03 18.24 3.25
CA ILE A 91 -8.48 18.56 1.93
C ILE A 91 -7.62 17.38 1.49
N TYR A 92 -8.02 16.78 0.36
CA TYR A 92 -7.31 15.72 -0.33
C TYR A 92 -6.55 16.27 -1.52
N GLU A 93 -5.42 15.65 -1.79
CA GLU A 93 -4.50 16.01 -2.85
C GLU A 93 -4.23 14.75 -3.68
N MET A 94 -4.76 14.72 -4.90
CA MET A 94 -4.88 13.53 -5.72
C MET A 94 -4.11 13.65 -7.03
N VAL A 95 -3.44 12.57 -7.43
CA VAL A 95 -2.84 12.37 -8.75
C VAL A 95 -3.53 11.17 -9.39
N GLY A 96 -4.49 11.43 -10.27
CA GLY A 96 -5.40 10.37 -10.74
C GLY A 96 -6.24 9.85 -9.56
N GLU A 97 -6.09 8.57 -9.22
CA GLU A 97 -6.76 7.91 -8.09
C GLU A 97 -5.89 7.85 -6.82
N LEU A 98 -4.64 8.31 -6.89
CA LEU A 98 -3.69 8.24 -5.78
C LEU A 98 -3.76 9.50 -4.92
N GLU A 99 -4.08 9.35 -3.63
CA GLU A 99 -3.80 10.36 -2.62
C GLU A 99 -2.29 10.50 -2.45
N TYR A 100 -1.69 11.52 -3.09
CA TYR A 100 -0.24 11.61 -3.19
C TYR A 100 0.40 12.18 -1.92
N ARG A 101 -0.38 12.81 -1.04
CA ARG A 101 0.05 13.39 0.24
C ARG A 101 -1.00 13.20 1.33
N ARG A 102 -0.55 13.41 2.57
CA ARG A 102 -1.42 13.31 3.76
C ARG A 102 -2.55 14.34 3.69
N PRO A 103 -3.81 13.94 3.93
CA PRO A 103 -4.92 14.88 3.98
C PRO A 103 -4.73 15.95 5.05
N VAL A 104 -5.23 17.15 4.77
CA VAL A 104 -5.17 18.28 5.69
C VAL A 104 -6.54 18.49 6.31
N HIS A 105 -6.60 18.43 7.64
CA HIS A 105 -7.81 18.62 8.42
C HIS A 105 -7.90 20.07 8.90
N LEU A 106 -9.07 20.68 8.74
CA LEU A 106 -9.33 22.07 9.07
C LEU A 106 -10.63 22.22 9.86
N SER A 107 -10.62 23.04 10.90
CA SER A 107 -11.87 23.51 11.51
C SER A 107 -12.66 24.39 10.53
N PRO A 108 -13.96 24.65 10.75
CA PRO A 108 -14.75 25.50 9.88
C PRO A 108 -14.19 26.93 9.78
N GLU A 109 -13.65 27.46 10.88
CA GLU A 109 -13.00 28.77 10.93
C GLU A 109 -11.72 28.80 10.09
N GLN A 110 -10.87 27.77 10.22
CA GLN A 110 -9.64 27.65 9.43
C GLN A 110 -9.93 27.48 7.94
N PHE A 111 -10.96 26.70 7.62
CA PHE A 111 -11.40 26.53 6.24
C PHE A 111 -11.96 27.83 5.67
N GLN A 112 -12.74 28.58 6.44
CA GLN A 112 -13.23 29.90 6.03
C GLN A 112 -12.06 30.83 5.71
N GLN A 113 -11.08 30.95 6.60
CA GLN A 113 -9.88 31.75 6.36
C GLN A 113 -9.16 31.28 5.09
N PHE A 114 -8.93 29.98 4.93
CA PHE A 114 -8.31 29.42 3.73
C PHE A 114 -9.06 29.74 2.43
N ARG A 115 -10.40 29.75 2.45
CA ARG A 115 -11.23 29.94 1.25
C ARG A 115 -11.38 31.40 0.81
N TYR A 116 -11.23 32.34 1.73
CA TYR A 116 -11.48 33.77 1.49
C TYR A 116 -10.21 34.63 1.56
N ASN A 117 -9.04 34.01 1.67
CA ASN A 117 -7.73 34.66 1.60
C ASN A 117 -7.13 34.51 0.20
#